data_AF-A0A8B8C239-F1
#
_entry.id   AF-A0A8B8C239-F1
#
_cell.length_a   1.000
_cell.length_b   1.000
_cell.length_c   1.000
_cell.angle_alpha   90.00
_cell.angle_beta   90.00
_cell.angle_gamma   90.00
#
_symmetry.space_group_name_H-M   'P 1'
#
loop_
_entity.id
_entity.type
_entity.pdbx_description
1 polymer ?
#
loop_
_entity_poly.entity_id
_entity_poly.type
_entity_poly.pdbx_seq_one_letter_code
_entity_poly.pdbx_strand_id
1 'polypeptide(L)'
;MNVADFPNVVGAIDGTLIPILGMSSDDEHVFVSRKGFHAINMQGIVTTDLKFTNIVCKYGGSAHDAYILANSCIPDIMEQLPNGGWLLGDSGYPLRPWLMTPILTPLTKQQEKYNASHIKTRNCVERSFGVLKSRFRCLHKSGGALAYTPAKCVRIIECCCRLHNKAIDEKVPAPATSNISLYSENYQINCDNSRASNVRDMIIRRF
;
A
#
# COMPACT_ATOMS: atom_id res chain seq x y z
N MET A 1 0.55 15.50 -4.26
CA MET A 1 -0.83 15.14 -4.65
C MET A 1 -1.80 16.08 -3.94
N ASN A 2 -2.87 16.52 -4.59
CA ASN A 2 -3.99 17.17 -3.90
C ASN A 2 -5.29 16.51 -4.36
N VAL A 3 -5.73 15.52 -3.59
CA VAL A 3 -7.06 14.92 -3.72
C VAL A 3 -7.75 15.16 -2.38
N ALA A 4 -9.03 15.55 -2.45
CA ALA A 4 -9.88 15.76 -1.27
C ALA A 4 -9.29 16.69 -0.20
N ASP A 5 -8.45 17.65 -0.60
CA ASP A 5 -7.85 18.68 0.25
C ASP A 5 -6.92 18.15 1.36
N PHE A 6 -6.42 16.91 1.27
CA PHE A 6 -5.40 16.44 2.20
C PHE A 6 -4.05 17.10 1.89
N PRO A 7 -3.44 17.86 2.83
CA PRO A 7 -2.27 18.67 2.54
C PRO A 7 -0.99 17.83 2.42
N ASN A 8 -0.04 18.24 1.57
CA ASN A 8 1.33 17.71 1.50
C ASN A 8 1.47 16.18 1.34
N VAL A 9 0.53 15.54 0.66
CA VAL A 9 0.59 14.08 0.40
C VAL A 9 1.62 13.76 -0.69
N VAL A 10 2.57 12.88 -0.37
CA VAL A 10 3.62 12.41 -1.27
C VAL A 10 3.30 11.06 -1.91
N GLY A 11 2.53 10.23 -1.22
CA GLY A 11 2.20 8.85 -1.63
C GLY A 11 1.04 8.29 -0.81
N ALA A 12 0.31 7.33 -1.37
CA ALA A 12 -0.48 6.39 -0.58
C ALA A 12 0.25 5.05 -0.54
N ILE A 13 0.32 4.41 0.62
CA ILE A 13 1.04 3.15 0.86
C ILE A 13 0.07 2.06 1.28
N ASP A 14 0.27 0.86 0.72
CA ASP A 14 -0.50 -0.33 1.06
C ASP A 14 0.21 -1.61 0.58
N GLY A 15 -0.25 -2.75 1.07
CA GLY A 15 0.20 -4.09 0.70
C GLY A 15 -0.76 -4.79 -0.25
N THR A 16 -0.24 -5.71 -1.06
CA THR A 16 -1.05 -6.56 -1.91
C THR A 16 -0.43 -7.94 -2.09
N LEU A 17 -1.26 -8.97 -1.90
CA LEU A 17 -0.83 -10.36 -2.03
C LEU A 17 -0.82 -10.77 -3.50
N ILE A 18 0.31 -11.30 -3.98
CA ILE A 18 0.49 -11.87 -5.31
C ILE A 18 0.57 -13.39 -5.17
N PRO A 19 -0.38 -14.18 -5.72
CA PRO A 19 -0.37 -15.63 -5.59
C PRO A 19 0.85 -16.26 -6.25
N ILE A 20 1.51 -17.16 -5.52
CA ILE A 20 2.59 -18.01 -6.03
C ILE A 20 2.21 -19.48 -5.80
N LEU A 21 2.81 -20.39 -6.57
CA LEU A 21 2.64 -21.81 -6.28
C LEU A 21 3.34 -22.15 -4.96
N GLY A 22 2.70 -22.99 -4.14
CA GLY A 22 3.31 -23.50 -2.92
C GLY A 22 4.64 -24.21 -3.20
N MET A 23 5.57 -24.10 -2.25
CA MET A 23 6.88 -24.73 -2.34
C MET A 23 6.98 -25.81 -1.27
N SER A 24 7.47 -26.99 -1.64
CA SER A 24 7.78 -28.07 -0.71
C SER A 24 9.14 -27.83 -0.03
N SER A 25 9.25 -26.75 0.74
CA SER A 25 10.45 -26.35 1.47
C SER A 25 10.12 -26.08 2.94
N ASP A 26 11.09 -26.23 3.84
CA ASP A 26 10.88 -26.01 5.29
C ASP A 26 10.33 -24.59 5.62
N ASP A 27 10.64 -23.60 4.77
CA ASP A 27 10.18 -22.20 4.91
C ASP A 27 8.81 -21.92 4.24
N GLU A 28 8.05 -22.95 3.85
CA GLU A 28 6.76 -22.80 3.16
C GLU A 28 5.79 -21.86 3.91
N HIS A 29 5.74 -21.99 5.24
CA HIS A 29 4.88 -21.22 6.13
C HIS A 29 5.09 -19.70 6.02
N VAL A 30 6.28 -19.24 5.61
CA VAL A 30 6.58 -17.81 5.38
C VAL A 30 5.76 -17.26 4.21
N PHE A 31 5.41 -18.09 3.25
CA PHE A 31 4.65 -17.68 2.08
C PHE A 31 3.15 -17.83 2.26
N VAL A 32 2.68 -18.59 3.25
CA VAL A 32 1.25 -18.76 3.51
C VAL A 32 0.66 -17.48 4.07
N SER A 33 -0.23 -16.84 3.30
CA SER A 33 -0.92 -15.64 3.73
C SER A 33 -2.04 -15.94 4.72
N ARG A 34 -2.51 -14.92 5.44
CA ARG A 34 -3.71 -15.01 6.30
C ARG A 34 -4.98 -15.41 5.54
N LYS A 35 -4.97 -15.32 4.21
CA LYS A 35 -6.05 -15.75 3.33
C LYS A 35 -5.93 -17.23 2.91
N GLY A 36 -5.00 -17.98 3.50
CA GLY A 36 -4.86 -19.43 3.32
C GLY A 36 -4.22 -19.87 2.01
N PHE A 37 -3.52 -18.98 1.30
CA PHE A 37 -2.80 -19.33 0.07
C PHE A 37 -1.38 -18.76 0.06
N HIS A 38 -0.47 -19.42 -0.66
CA HIS A 38 0.91 -18.96 -0.83
C HIS A 38 0.98 -17.69 -1.67
N ALA A 39 1.68 -16.69 -1.15
CA ALA A 39 1.80 -15.41 -1.80
C ALA A 39 3.16 -14.75 -1.53
N ILE A 40 3.48 -13.77 -2.36
CA ILE A 40 4.41 -12.70 -2.04
C ILE A 40 3.57 -11.49 -1.61
N ASN A 41 3.90 -10.88 -0.47
CA ASN A 41 3.31 -9.60 -0.09
C ASN A 41 4.14 -8.47 -0.72
N MET A 42 3.53 -7.76 -1.67
CA MET A 42 4.10 -6.57 -2.28
C MET A 42 3.56 -5.33 -1.57
N GLN A 43 4.43 -4.55 -0.93
CA GLN A 43 4.11 -3.20 -0.50
C GLN A 43 4.38 -2.22 -1.64
N GLY A 44 3.46 -1.30 -1.90
CA GLY A 44 3.60 -0.29 -2.95
C GLY A 44 3.27 1.11 -2.43
N ILE A 45 4.04 2.10 -2.88
CA ILE A 45 3.70 3.53 -2.75
C ILE A 45 3.26 4.02 -4.11
N VAL A 46 2.10 4.69 -4.16
CA VAL A 46 1.56 5.24 -5.40
C VAL A 46 1.17 6.69 -5.31
N THR A 47 1.11 7.33 -6.47
CA THR A 47 0.58 8.68 -6.67
C THR A 47 -0.83 8.65 -7.28
N THR A 48 -1.51 9.80 -7.32
CA THR A 48 -2.92 9.92 -7.77
C THR A 48 -3.15 9.63 -9.24
N ASP A 49 -2.09 9.66 -10.04
CA ASP A 49 -2.04 9.20 -11.43
C ASP A 49 -1.92 7.67 -11.55
N LEU A 50 -1.99 6.95 -10.42
CA LEU A 50 -1.92 5.50 -10.29
C LEU A 50 -0.54 4.90 -10.60
N LYS A 51 0.52 5.72 -10.57
CA LYS A 51 1.90 5.27 -10.79
C LYS A 51 2.54 4.82 -9.49
N PHE A 52 3.31 3.74 -9.56
CA PHE A 52 4.16 3.28 -8.47
C PHE A 52 5.42 4.12 -8.39
N THR A 53 5.69 4.72 -7.23
CA THR A 53 6.95 5.44 -6.95
C THR A 53 7.93 4.57 -6.18
N ASN A 54 7.43 3.59 -5.42
CA ASN A 54 8.23 2.59 -4.74
C ASN A 54 7.47 1.26 -4.65
N ILE A 55 8.20 0.15 -4.68
CA ILE A 55 7.69 -1.19 -4.40
C ILE A 55 8.68 -1.97 -3.55
N VAL A 56 8.17 -2.82 -2.65
CA VAL A 56 8.93 -3.78 -1.85
C VAL A 56 8.28 -5.15 -1.98
N CYS A 57 8.98 -6.10 -2.60
CA CYS A 57 8.47 -7.43 -2.93
C CYS A 57 9.28 -8.57 -2.28
N LYS A 58 9.96 -8.31 -1.15
CA LYS A 58 10.93 -9.24 -0.56
C LYS A 58 10.34 -10.22 0.46
N TYR A 59 9.04 -10.11 0.75
CA TYR A 59 8.42 -10.80 1.87
C TYR A 59 7.33 -11.77 1.39
N GLY A 60 7.24 -12.92 2.07
CA GLY A 60 6.17 -13.88 1.85
C GLY A 60 4.82 -13.38 2.37
N GLY A 61 3.75 -14.10 2.02
CA GLY A 61 2.37 -13.71 2.28
C GLY A 61 1.99 -13.60 3.75
N SER A 62 2.77 -14.17 4.67
CA SER A 62 2.54 -14.07 6.12
C SER A 62 2.96 -12.71 6.69
N ALA A 63 3.84 -11.98 6.01
CA ALA A 63 4.40 -10.73 6.51
C ALA A 63 3.36 -9.61 6.57
N HIS A 64 3.33 -8.92 7.71
CA HIS A 64 2.50 -7.74 7.91
C HIS A 64 3.08 -6.53 7.19
N ASP A 65 2.21 -5.71 6.63
CA ASP A 65 2.56 -4.44 5.97
C ASP A 65 3.47 -3.52 6.79
N ALA A 66 3.17 -3.35 8.08
CA ALA A 66 4.02 -2.57 8.97
C ALA A 66 5.41 -3.18 9.19
N TYR A 67 5.53 -4.51 9.17
CA TYR A 67 6.82 -5.19 9.24
C TYR A 67 7.63 -4.95 7.97
N ILE A 68 6.99 -5.00 6.79
CA ILE A 68 7.64 -4.67 5.52
C ILE A 68 8.12 -3.21 5.55
N LEU A 69 7.28 -2.28 6.01
CA LEU A 69 7.64 -0.86 6.11
C LEU A 69 8.87 -0.65 7.00
N ALA A 70 8.86 -1.24 8.21
CA ALA A 70 9.93 -1.10 9.19
C ALA A 70 11.29 -1.65 8.69
N ASN A 71 11.28 -2.60 7.76
CA ASN A 71 12.48 -3.21 7.18
C ASN A 71 12.77 -2.73 5.75
N SER A 72 12.08 -1.68 5.29
CA SER A 72 12.33 -1.02 4.01
C SER A 72 13.22 0.22 4.19
N CYS A 73 13.68 0.81 3.08
CA CYS A 73 14.37 2.10 3.11
C CYS A 73 13.42 3.31 3.21
N ILE A 74 12.10 3.08 3.25
CA ILE A 74 11.10 4.15 3.24
C ILE A 74 11.20 5.06 4.48
N PRO A 75 11.36 4.55 5.72
CA PRO A 75 11.53 5.42 6.89
C PRO A 75 12.66 6.44 6.71
N ASP A 76 13.85 5.99 6.29
CA ASP A 76 15.02 6.86 6.09
C ASP A 76 14.77 7.92 5.01
N ILE A 77 14.16 7.52 3.88
CA ILE A 77 13.81 8.43 2.78
C ILE A 77 12.81 9.49 3.26
N MET A 78 11.78 9.09 4.01
CA MET A 78 10.72 9.98 4.47
C MET A 78 11.19 10.93 5.56
N GLU A 79 12.13 10.52 6.42
CA GLU A 79 12.73 11.37 7.44
C GLU A 79 13.67 12.44 6.85
N GLN A 80 14.29 12.15 5.71
CA GLN A 80 15.22 13.04 5.02
C GLN A 80 14.56 13.90 3.93
N LEU A 81 13.24 13.81 3.77
CA LEU A 81 12.53 14.50 2.70
C LEU A 81 12.61 16.04 2.89
N PRO A 82 13.24 16.81 1.98
CA PRO A 82 13.62 18.20 2.24
C PRO A 82 12.47 19.15 2.60
N ASN A 83 11.29 18.93 2.02
CA ASN A 83 10.09 19.75 2.26
C ASN A 83 9.10 19.07 3.22
N GLY A 84 9.51 17.95 3.82
CA GLY A 84 8.61 17.03 4.49
C GLY A 84 7.48 16.54 3.58
N GLY A 85 6.48 15.94 4.20
CA GLY A 85 5.32 15.39 3.50
C GLY A 85 4.83 14.12 4.18
N TRP A 86 3.64 13.69 3.79
CA TRP A 86 2.99 12.54 4.42
C TRP A 86 2.69 11.46 3.40
N LEU A 87 3.04 10.23 3.77
CA LEU A 87 2.40 9.04 3.21
C LEU A 87 1.05 8.83 3.89
N LEU A 88 0.06 8.32 3.15
CA LEU A 88 -1.21 7.87 3.70
C LEU A 88 -1.25 6.33 3.72
N GLY A 89 -1.23 5.76 4.92
CA GLY A 89 -1.38 4.32 5.15
C GLY A 89 -2.75 3.98 5.73
N ASP A 90 -3.13 2.70 5.69
CA ASP A 90 -4.32 2.22 6.41
C ASP A 90 -4.07 2.14 7.94
N SER A 91 -5.05 1.63 8.68
CA SER A 91 -4.96 1.45 10.13
C SER A 91 -3.94 0.39 10.56
N GLY A 92 -3.52 -0.50 9.65
CA GLY A 92 -2.53 -1.55 9.90
C GLY A 92 -1.10 -1.02 9.96
N TYR A 93 -0.87 0.24 9.58
CA TYR A 93 0.41 0.92 9.72
C TYR A 93 0.52 1.68 11.04
N PRO A 94 1.75 1.82 11.59
CA PRO A 94 1.96 2.69 12.73
C PRO A 94 1.84 4.16 12.33
N LEU A 95 1.26 4.98 13.22
CA LEU A 95 1.33 6.44 13.06
C LEU A 95 2.79 6.91 13.20
N ARG A 96 3.26 7.72 12.24
CA ARG A 96 4.59 8.35 12.25
C ARG A 96 4.46 9.82 11.86
N PRO A 97 5.44 10.69 12.20
CA PRO A 97 5.40 12.07 11.76
C PRO A 97 5.24 12.21 10.24
N TRP A 98 5.75 11.27 9.45
CA TRP A 98 5.68 11.23 7.99
C TRP A 98 4.66 10.22 7.42
N LEU A 99 3.90 9.50 8.26
CA LEU A 99 2.90 8.49 7.85
C LEU A 99 1.60 8.70 8.62
N MET A 100 0.58 9.17 7.90
CA MET A 100 -0.74 9.45 8.43
C MET A 100 -1.68 8.26 8.22
N THR A 101 -2.36 7.88 9.30
CA THR A 101 -3.34 6.78 9.34
C THR A 101 -4.72 7.32 9.73
N PRO A 102 -5.81 6.61 9.39
CA PRO A 102 -7.16 7.03 9.77
C PRO A 102 -7.34 7.01 11.30
N ILE A 103 -8.24 7.84 11.79
CA ILE A 103 -8.66 7.87 13.19
C ILE A 103 -9.75 6.82 13.36
N LEU A 104 -9.50 5.78 14.16
CA LEU A 104 -10.45 4.66 14.31
C LEU A 104 -11.78 5.10 14.91
N THR A 105 -11.72 5.97 15.92
CA THR A 105 -12.89 6.50 16.63
C THR A 105 -12.88 8.01 16.56
N PRO A 106 -13.39 8.62 15.46
CA PRO A 106 -13.51 10.06 15.38
C PRO A 106 -14.58 10.56 16.38
N LEU A 107 -14.22 11.53 17.20
CA LEU A 107 -15.07 12.14 18.24
C LEU A 107 -15.54 13.56 17.88
N THR A 108 -14.97 14.15 16.82
CA THR A 108 -15.27 15.52 16.39
C THR A 108 -15.51 15.57 14.89
N LYS A 109 -16.27 16.58 14.42
CA LYS A 109 -16.52 16.79 12.99
C LYS A 109 -15.24 17.00 12.19
N GLN A 110 -14.23 17.63 12.77
CA GLN A 110 -12.92 17.82 12.14
C GLN A 110 -12.21 16.48 11.93
N GLN A 111 -12.28 15.57 12.90
CA GLN A 111 -11.73 14.22 12.76
C GLN A 111 -12.47 13.39 11.70
N GLU A 112 -13.80 13.52 11.61
CA GLU A 112 -14.60 12.91 10.55
C GLU A 112 -14.18 13.41 9.15
N LYS A 113 -14.02 14.73 9.00
CA LYS A 113 -13.56 15.33 7.74
C LYS A 113 -12.13 14.91 7.38
N TYR A 114 -11.23 14.87 8.37
CA TYR A 114 -9.88 14.33 8.19
C TYR A 114 -9.93 12.89 7.65
N ASN A 115 -10.75 12.02 8.24
CA ASN A 115 -10.90 10.64 7.79
C ASN A 115 -11.50 10.57 6.38
N ALA A 116 -12.53 11.36 6.08
CA ALA A 116 -13.14 11.39 4.75
C ALA A 116 -12.12 11.80 3.67
N SER A 117 -11.31 12.83 3.95
CA SER A 117 -10.23 13.28 3.08
C SER A 117 -9.12 12.23 2.95
N HIS A 118 -8.69 11.63 4.06
CA HIS A 118 -7.69 10.57 4.11
C HIS A 118 -8.10 9.38 3.24
N ILE A 119 -9.29 8.83 3.48
CA ILE A 119 -9.83 7.66 2.75
C ILE A 119 -9.92 7.96 1.25
N LYS A 120 -10.48 9.12 0.88
CA LYS A 120 -10.65 9.49 -0.52
C LYS A 120 -9.30 9.66 -1.24
N THR A 121 -8.29 10.19 -0.56
CA THR A 121 -6.95 10.37 -1.10
C THR A 121 -6.21 9.04 -1.21
N ARG A 122 -6.28 8.20 -0.17
CA ARG A 122 -5.62 6.89 -0.09
C ARG A 122 -6.11 5.92 -1.16
N ASN A 123 -7.38 6.04 -1.57
CA ASN A 123 -8.04 5.18 -2.57
C ASN A 123 -7.21 4.96 -3.87
N CYS A 124 -6.34 5.90 -4.23
CA CYS A 124 -5.42 5.72 -5.37
C CYS A 124 -4.56 4.45 -5.28
N VAL A 125 -4.14 3.99 -4.09
CA VAL A 125 -3.33 2.77 -3.94
C VAL A 125 -4.10 1.49 -4.27
N GLU A 126 -5.32 1.39 -3.77
CA GLU A 126 -6.21 0.26 -4.06
C GLU A 126 -6.58 0.22 -5.54
N ARG A 127 -6.89 1.39 -6.13
CA ARG A 127 -7.13 1.54 -7.56
C ARG A 127 -5.92 1.13 -8.39
N SER A 128 -4.72 1.53 -7.98
CA SER A 128 -3.48 1.19 -8.68
C SER A 128 -3.24 -0.31 -8.67
N PHE A 129 -3.41 -0.98 -7.53
CA PHE A 129 -3.34 -2.44 -7.45
C PHE A 129 -4.40 -3.11 -8.31
N GLY A 130 -5.63 -2.57 -8.32
CA GLY A 130 -6.71 -3.12 -9.13
C GLY A 130 -6.44 -3.02 -10.63
N VAL A 131 -5.96 -1.87 -11.10
CA VAL A 131 -5.57 -1.69 -12.51
C VAL A 131 -4.37 -2.57 -12.85
N LEU A 132 -3.33 -2.61 -11.99
CA LEU A 132 -2.15 -3.47 -12.16
C LEU A 132 -2.55 -4.94 -12.34
N LYS A 133 -3.37 -5.47 -11.42
CA LYS A 133 -3.84 -6.87 -11.42
C LYS A 133 -4.86 -7.17 -12.51
N SER A 134 -5.53 -6.16 -13.06
CA SER A 134 -6.39 -6.31 -14.23
C SER A 134 -5.59 -6.32 -15.52
N ARG A 135 -4.55 -5.50 -15.60
CA ARG A 135 -3.63 -5.41 -16.76
C ARG A 135 -2.74 -6.64 -16.87
N PHE A 136 -2.23 -7.11 -15.74
CA PHE A 136 -1.39 -8.30 -15.65
C PHE A 136 -2.09 -9.35 -14.81
N ARG A 137 -3.00 -10.12 -15.45
CA ARG A 137 -3.82 -11.13 -14.75
C ARG A 137 -3.00 -12.21 -14.05
N CYS A 138 -1.75 -12.44 -14.45
CA CYS A 138 -0.82 -13.33 -13.75
C CYS A 138 -0.51 -12.89 -12.31
N LEU A 139 -0.77 -11.63 -11.95
CA LEU A 139 -0.64 -11.10 -10.58
C LEU A 139 -1.95 -11.25 -9.76
N HIS A 140 -3.03 -11.69 -10.39
CA HIS A 140 -4.35 -11.85 -9.78
C HIS A 140 -4.70 -13.32 -9.63
N LYS A 141 -5.39 -13.69 -8.55
CA LYS A 141 -5.81 -15.09 -8.27
C LYS A 141 -6.58 -15.78 -9.40
N SER A 142 -7.34 -15.01 -10.19
CA SER A 142 -8.08 -15.58 -11.33
C SER A 142 -7.18 -15.94 -12.52
N GLY A 143 -5.96 -15.40 -12.60
CA GLY A 143 -4.95 -15.79 -13.58
C GLY A 143 -4.10 -16.97 -13.11
N GLY A 144 -4.50 -17.61 -11.99
CA GLY A 144 -3.75 -18.66 -11.34
C GLY A 144 -2.73 -18.13 -10.34
N ALA A 145 -1.67 -18.91 -10.16
CA ALA A 145 -0.55 -18.60 -9.29
C ALA A 145 0.76 -18.67 -10.08
N LEU A 146 1.72 -17.81 -9.75
CA LEU A 146 3.02 -17.83 -10.41
C LEU A 146 3.78 -19.12 -10.05
N ALA A 147 3.92 -20.02 -11.01
CA ALA A 147 4.61 -21.32 -10.86
C ALA A 147 6.12 -21.18 -11.08
N TYR A 148 6.76 -20.27 -10.36
CA TYR A 148 8.20 -20.04 -10.42
C TYR A 148 8.80 -19.90 -9.02
N THR A 149 10.13 -19.94 -8.92
CA THR A 149 10.82 -19.64 -7.67
C THR A 149 10.47 -18.23 -7.17
N PRO A 150 10.47 -17.96 -5.86
CA PRO A 150 10.13 -16.65 -5.31
C PRO A 150 10.94 -15.53 -5.95
N ALA A 151 12.26 -15.73 -6.13
CA ALA A 151 13.13 -14.77 -6.79
C ALA A 151 12.72 -14.44 -8.24
N LYS A 152 12.17 -15.41 -8.98
CA LYS A 152 11.62 -15.16 -10.32
C LYS A 152 10.24 -14.50 -10.25
N CYS A 153 9.38 -14.87 -9.31
CA CYS A 153 8.11 -14.20 -9.06
C CYS A 153 8.32 -12.71 -8.73
N VAL A 154 9.29 -12.37 -7.87
CA VAL A 154 9.65 -10.97 -7.56
C VAL A 154 10.00 -10.19 -8.82
N ARG A 155 10.87 -10.73 -9.69
CA ARG A 155 11.23 -10.08 -10.96
C ARG A 155 10.03 -9.87 -11.88
N ILE A 156 9.08 -10.81 -11.91
CA ILE A 156 7.83 -10.66 -12.67
C ILE A 156 7.00 -9.51 -12.10
N ILE A 157 6.82 -9.45 -10.78
CA ILE A 157 6.06 -8.39 -10.10
C ILE A 157 6.69 -7.01 -10.39
N GLU A 158 8.01 -6.89 -10.25
CA GLU A 158 8.74 -5.65 -10.55
C GLU A 158 8.58 -5.22 -12.01
N CYS A 159 8.70 -6.16 -12.95
CA CYS A 159 8.50 -5.91 -14.38
C CYS A 159 7.08 -5.40 -14.66
N CYS A 160 6.06 -6.07 -14.12
CA CYS A 160 4.67 -5.64 -14.27
C CYS A 160 4.42 -4.23 -13.72
N CYS A 161 5.00 -3.88 -12.56
CA CYS A 161 4.86 -2.52 -12.01
C CYS A 161 5.52 -1.46 -12.91
N ARG A 162 6.70 -1.74 -13.46
CA ARG A 162 7.38 -0.84 -14.42
C ARG A 162 6.59 -0.69 -15.72
N LEU A 163 6.08 -1.79 -16.27
CA LEU A 163 5.25 -1.77 -17.47
C LEU A 163 3.90 -1.08 -17.23
N HIS A 164 3.32 -1.21 -16.04
CA HIS A 164 2.12 -0.45 -15.65
C HIS A 164 2.38 1.06 -15.66
N ASN A 165 3.48 1.51 -15.06
CA ASN A 165 3.86 2.92 -15.11
C ASN A 165 4.08 3.41 -16.55
N LYS A 166 4.78 2.63 -17.37
CA LYS A 166 4.97 2.94 -18.80
C LYS A 166 3.64 3.02 -19.55
N ALA A 167 2.71 2.11 -19.29
CA ALA A 167 1.39 2.11 -19.88
C ALA A 167 0.58 3.36 -19.50
N ILE A 168 0.73 3.87 -18.28
CA ILE A 168 0.14 5.15 -17.86
C ILE A 168 0.76 6.31 -18.65
N ASP A 169 2.08 6.35 -18.78
CA ASP A 169 2.79 7.39 -19.52
C ASP A 169 2.40 7.42 -21.01
N GLU A 170 2.20 6.23 -21.59
CA GLU A 170 1.74 6.06 -22.97
C GLU A 170 0.22 6.18 -23.12
N LYS A 171 -0.52 6.51 -22.04
CA LYS A 171 -1.98 6.66 -22.02
C LYS A 171 -2.72 5.42 -22.53
N VAL A 172 -2.15 4.23 -22.33
CA VAL A 172 -2.80 2.97 -22.65
C VAL A 172 -4.04 2.81 -21.77
N PRO A 173 -5.23 2.58 -22.35
CA PRO A 173 -6.47 2.46 -21.60
C PRO A 173 -6.35 1.48 -20.43
N ALA A 174 -6.94 1.86 -19.29
CA ALA A 174 -7.05 0.97 -18.14
C ALA A 174 -8.06 -0.14 -18.48
N PRO A 175 -7.76 -1.42 -18.15
CA PRO A 175 -8.76 -2.49 -18.28
C PRO A 175 -9.98 -2.20 -17.40
N ALA A 176 -11.16 -2.69 -17.80
CA ALA A 176 -12.35 -2.61 -16.96
C ALA A 176 -12.10 -3.32 -15.62
N THR A 177 -12.00 -2.56 -14.53
CA THR A 177 -11.84 -3.10 -13.18
C THR A 177 -13.19 -3.54 -12.64
N SER A 178 -13.38 -4.85 -12.41
CA SER A 178 -14.44 -5.34 -11.52
C SER A 178 -14.17 -4.84 -10.10
N ASN A 179 -15.15 -4.19 -9.47
CA ASN A 179 -15.08 -3.65 -8.10
C ASN A 179 -14.29 -4.57 -7.17
N ILE A 180 -13.03 -4.22 -6.88
CA ILE A 180 -12.23 -4.94 -5.89
C ILE A 180 -12.74 -4.48 -4.55
N SER A 181 -13.30 -5.43 -3.80
CA SER A 181 -13.92 -5.16 -2.50
C SER A 181 -12.90 -4.57 -1.53
N LEU A 182 -13.24 -3.40 -1.00
CA LEU A 182 -12.60 -2.67 0.09
C LEU A 182 -12.64 -3.53 1.36
N TYR A 183 -11.63 -4.37 1.58
CA TYR A 183 -11.42 -5.02 2.87
C TYR A 183 -10.14 -4.46 3.48
N SER A 184 -10.28 -3.33 4.18
CA SER A 184 -9.32 -2.91 5.18
C SER A 184 -9.60 -3.70 6.46
N GLU A 185 -8.75 -4.67 6.79
CA GLU A 185 -8.81 -5.31 8.11
C GLU A 185 -8.12 -4.41 9.13
N ASN A 186 -8.87 -4.00 10.16
CA ASN A 186 -8.37 -3.19 11.26
C ASN A 186 -7.41 -4.02 12.13
N TYR A 187 -6.11 -4.00 11.83
CA TYR A 187 -5.08 -4.50 12.75
C TYR A 187 -4.47 -3.35 13.53
N GLN A 188 -4.49 -3.43 14.86
CA GLN A 188 -3.95 -2.40 15.74
C GLN A 188 -2.43 -2.46 15.79
N ILE A 189 -1.77 -1.37 15.38
CA ILE A 189 -0.39 -1.09 15.78
C ILE A 189 -0.40 0.22 16.55
N ASN A 190 -0.58 0.10 17.86
CA ASN A 190 -0.48 1.23 18.76
C ASN A 190 1.00 1.48 19.04
N CYS A 191 1.60 2.41 18.31
CA CYS A 191 2.89 2.99 18.69
C CYS A 191 2.60 4.39 19.23
N ASP A 192 2.66 4.56 20.55
CA ASP A 192 2.48 5.86 21.17
C ASP A 192 3.68 6.75 20.79
N ASN A 193 3.48 7.60 19.78
CA ASN A 193 4.48 8.53 19.29
C ASN A 193 3.91 9.94 19.40
N SER A 194 4.20 10.60 20.51
CA SER A 194 3.70 11.94 20.83
C SER A 194 3.94 12.95 19.71
N ARG A 195 5.09 12.87 19.03
CA ARG A 195 5.40 13.72 17.86
C ARG A 195 4.45 13.44 16.69
N ALA A 196 4.19 12.17 16.39
CA ALA A 196 3.30 11.78 15.30
C ALA A 196 1.84 12.20 15.57
N SER A 197 1.37 12.02 16.81
CA SER A 197 0.05 12.49 17.25
C SER A 197 -0.09 14.00 17.11
N ASN A 198 0.91 14.78 17.54
CA ASN A 198 0.91 16.23 17.38
C ASN A 198 0.83 16.67 15.91
N VAL A 199 1.55 15.99 15.01
CA VAL A 199 1.47 16.26 13.57
C VAL A 199 0.07 15.97 13.03
N ARG A 200 -0.53 14.82 13.40
CA ARG A 200 -1.89 14.47 12.97
C ARG A 200 -2.91 15.49 13.49
N ASP A 201 -2.81 15.91 14.75
CA ASP A 201 -3.68 16.92 15.34
C ASP A 201 -3.55 18.29 14.64
N MET A 202 -2.33 18.67 14.25
CA MET A 202 -2.09 19.86 13.44
C MET A 202 -2.81 19.76 12.08
N ILE A 203 -2.80 18.59 11.43
CA ILE A 203 -3.49 18.37 10.16
C ILE A 203 -5.02 18.39 10.35
N ILE A 204 -5.53 17.74 11.40
CA ILE A 204 -6.97 17.71 11.73
C ILE A 204 -7.53 19.13 11.87
N ARG A 205 -6.78 20.05 12.50
CA ARG A 205 -7.19 21.46 12.68
C ARG A 205 -7.40 22.23 11.37
N ARG A 206 -6.98 21.68 10.22
CA ARG A 206 -7.18 22.29 8.89
C ARG A 206 -8.52 21.91 8.23
N PHE A 207 -9.27 20.96 8.79
CA PHE A 207 -10.58 20.51 8.31
C PHE A 207 -11.73 21.14 9.10
#